data_AF-A0A1N6Q4A4-F1
#
_entry.id   AF-A0A1N6Q4A4-F1
#
_cell.length_a   1.000
_cell.length_b   1.000
_cell.length_c   1.000
_cell.angle_alpha   90.00
_cell.angle_beta   90.00
_cell.angle_gamma   90.00
#
_symmetry.space_group_name_H-M   'P 1'
#
loop_
_entity.id
_entity.type
_entity.pdbx_description
1 polymer ?
#
loop_
_entity_poly.entity_id
_entity_poly.type
_entity_poly.pdbx_seq_one_letter_code
_entity_poly.pdbx_strand_id
1 'polypeptide(L)'
;MNAPLSLHNRPAPSLAEQARRLEAFEIALREERISELEQERDSAVNAAILKINLQDGDVLQVPEPSYPLLSHLSKAVNSMGLKQVLFICGELNHLDEEAQRTIAEPFLAKQREKICQLQQECQQLQDAKQEFEKAGNQLADDKEQLQAEVQRLAVQDTANSRVLAKTQQQLKEAQAEVKRLKALDPDRLSKQVKRLQKKRTEAVEGAKKMRTRNHQLAKQNRQLDAALDKAIAEANSGEEMKPAHVFDSPRVGRWELFTCAKDGWYQMLDAENEVSQTVRVEGGELITPKMRPLPKLLATAVLEFHQEHFGGAV
;
A
#
# COMPACT_ATOMS: atom_id res chain seq x y z
N MET A 1 -39.37 -17.30 -22.75
CA MET A 1 -38.45 -17.00 -23.85
C MET A 1 -37.05 -17.42 -23.40
N ASN A 2 -36.61 -18.62 -23.77
CA ASN A 2 -35.30 -19.15 -23.42
C ASN A 2 -34.37 -18.90 -24.62
N ALA A 3 -33.46 -17.94 -24.47
CA ALA A 3 -32.45 -17.68 -25.47
C ALA A 3 -31.41 -18.82 -25.50
N PRO A 4 -31.00 -19.31 -26.68
CA PRO A 4 -30.02 -20.37 -26.78
C PRO A 4 -28.65 -19.82 -26.37
N LEU A 5 -28.04 -20.40 -25.34
CA LEU A 5 -26.68 -20.11 -24.92
C LEU A 5 -25.72 -20.54 -26.03
N SER A 6 -25.24 -19.56 -26.80
CA SER A 6 -24.23 -19.71 -27.83
C SER A 6 -22.95 -20.33 -27.23
N LEU A 7 -22.61 -21.54 -27.69
CA LEU A 7 -21.39 -22.28 -27.36
C LEU A 7 -20.10 -21.60 -27.87
N HIS A 8 -20.18 -20.46 -28.53
CA HIS A 8 -19.05 -19.83 -29.24
C HIS A 8 -18.50 -18.57 -28.55
N ASN A 9 -19.02 -18.18 -27.38
CA ASN A 9 -18.52 -17.03 -26.60
C ASN A 9 -17.76 -17.43 -25.33
N ARG A 10 -16.97 -18.51 -25.37
CA ARG A 10 -16.00 -18.76 -24.29
C ARG A 10 -14.72 -17.98 -24.60
N PRO A 11 -14.28 -17.07 -23.71
CA PRO A 11 -13.00 -16.39 -23.88
C PRO A 11 -11.89 -17.43 -24.00
N ALA A 12 -10.94 -17.18 -24.91
CA ALA A 12 -9.81 -18.08 -25.10
C ALA A 12 -9.11 -18.32 -23.74
N PRO A 13 -8.87 -19.59 -23.37
CA PRO A 13 -8.29 -19.91 -22.07
C PRO A 13 -6.94 -19.21 -21.95
N SER A 14 -6.72 -18.55 -20.81
CA SER A 14 -5.46 -17.86 -20.55
C SER A 14 -4.28 -18.84 -20.59
N LEU A 15 -3.06 -18.36 -20.89
CA LEU A 15 -1.85 -19.20 -20.88
C LEU A 15 -1.70 -20.01 -19.58
N ALA A 16 -2.06 -19.43 -18.43
CA ALA A 16 -2.04 -20.10 -17.14
C ALA A 16 -3.10 -21.21 -17.00
N GLU A 17 -4.21 -21.10 -17.74
CA GLU A 17 -5.26 -22.12 -17.78
C GLU A 17 -4.91 -23.23 -18.76
N GLN A 18 -4.23 -22.92 -19.86
CA GLN A 18 -3.69 -23.91 -20.79
C GLN A 18 -2.56 -24.72 -20.14
N ALA A 19 -1.66 -24.07 -19.40
CA ALA A 19 -0.60 -24.74 -18.65
C ALA A 19 -1.16 -25.71 -17.60
N ARG A 20 -2.17 -25.30 -16.83
CA ARG A 20 -2.84 -26.18 -15.85
C ARG A 20 -3.57 -27.35 -16.50
N ARG A 21 -4.13 -27.17 -17.70
CA ARG A 21 -4.77 -28.27 -18.45
C ARG A 21 -3.74 -29.27 -18.98
N LEU A 22 -2.58 -28.81 -19.42
CA LEU A 22 -1.48 -29.68 -19.84
C LEU A 22 -0.90 -30.45 -18.65
N GLU A 23 -0.71 -29.78 -17.51
CA GLU A 23 -0.24 -30.42 -16.27
C GLU A 23 -1.24 -31.48 -15.79
N ALA A 24 -2.55 -31.17 -15.80
CA ALA A 24 -3.58 -32.14 -15.47
C ALA A 24 -3.62 -33.34 -16.43
N PHE A 25 -3.37 -33.12 -17.72
CA PHE A 25 -3.29 -34.19 -18.71
C PHE A 25 -2.06 -35.09 -18.51
N GLU A 26 -0.92 -34.48 -18.18
CA GLU A 26 0.32 -35.22 -17.89
C GLU A 26 0.20 -36.03 -16.59
N ILE A 27 -0.47 -35.49 -15.57
CA ILE A 27 -0.80 -36.22 -14.34
C ILE A 27 -1.71 -37.41 -14.65
N ALA A 28 -2.79 -37.21 -15.42
CA ALA A 28 -3.70 -38.30 -15.79
C ALA A 28 -2.99 -39.43 -16.56
N LEU A 29 -2.07 -39.09 -17.47
CA LEU A 29 -1.27 -40.07 -18.21
C LEU A 29 -0.31 -40.85 -17.31
N ARG A 30 0.25 -40.19 -16.29
CA ARG A 30 1.10 -40.86 -15.29
C ARG A 30 0.28 -41.77 -14.38
N GLU A 31 -0.92 -41.35 -13.97
CA GLU A 31 -1.83 -42.15 -13.16
C GLU A 31 -2.31 -43.39 -13.91
N GLU A 32 -2.64 -43.26 -15.20
CA GLU A 32 -2.99 -44.39 -16.07
C GLU A 32 -1.82 -45.38 -16.18
N ARG A 33 -0.60 -44.88 -16.40
CA ARG A 33 0.60 -45.73 -16.48
C ARG A 33 0.93 -46.43 -15.16
N ILE A 34 0.71 -45.77 -14.02
CA ILE A 34 0.87 -46.37 -12.70
C ILE A 34 -0.15 -47.50 -12.53
N SER A 35 -1.40 -47.29 -12.92
CA SER A 35 -2.45 -48.30 -12.82
C SER A 35 -2.16 -49.54 -13.70
N GLU A 36 -1.64 -49.34 -14.92
CA GLU A 36 -1.17 -50.44 -15.78
C GLU A 36 -0.05 -51.26 -15.12
N LEU A 37 0.94 -50.57 -14.54
CA LEU A 37 2.08 -51.24 -13.89
C LEU A 37 1.67 -51.97 -12.60
N GLU A 38 0.70 -51.44 -11.85
CA GLU A 38 0.13 -52.12 -10.69
C GLU A 38 -0.63 -53.39 -11.12
N GLN A 39 -1.38 -53.33 -12.22
CA GLN A 39 -2.07 -54.49 -12.78
C GLN A 39 -1.08 -55.56 -13.30
N GLU A 40 0.01 -55.16 -13.94
CA GLU A 40 1.08 -56.07 -14.36
C GLU A 40 1.78 -56.70 -13.16
N ARG A 41 2.10 -55.93 -12.12
CA ARG A 41 2.66 -56.43 -10.85
C ARG A 41 1.73 -57.44 -10.21
N ASP A 42 0.44 -57.12 -10.08
CA ASP A 42 -0.53 -58.01 -9.43
C ASP A 42 -0.75 -59.28 -10.24
N SER A 43 -0.70 -59.19 -11.58
CA SER A 43 -0.72 -60.37 -12.45
C SER A 43 0.53 -61.23 -12.26
N ALA A 44 1.72 -60.63 -12.15
CA ALA A 44 2.97 -61.33 -11.92
C ALA A 44 3.03 -61.97 -10.52
N VAL A 45 2.54 -61.28 -9.49
CA VAL A 45 2.42 -61.78 -8.12
C VAL A 45 1.40 -62.91 -8.05
N ASN A 46 0.23 -62.78 -8.69
CA ASN A 46 -0.75 -63.86 -8.75
C ASN A 46 -0.23 -65.07 -9.54
N ALA A 47 0.53 -64.86 -10.63
CA ALA A 47 1.19 -65.94 -11.34
C ALA A 47 2.28 -66.63 -10.49
N ALA A 48 2.99 -65.88 -9.64
CA ALA A 48 3.96 -66.44 -8.70
C ALA A 48 3.26 -67.18 -7.55
N ILE A 49 2.16 -66.66 -7.01
CA ILE A 49 1.35 -67.31 -5.97
C ILE A 49 0.69 -68.59 -6.51
N LEU A 50 0.19 -68.59 -7.75
CA LEU A 50 -0.30 -69.81 -8.42
C LEU A 50 0.80 -70.85 -8.63
N LYS A 51 2.06 -70.44 -8.80
CA LYS A 51 3.22 -71.34 -8.83
C LYS A 51 3.64 -71.84 -7.44
N ILE A 52 3.26 -71.13 -6.36
CA ILE A 52 3.63 -71.46 -4.98
C ILE A 52 2.51 -72.24 -4.26
N ASN A 53 1.25 -72.09 -4.67
CA ASN A 53 0.11 -72.88 -4.19
C ASN A 53 0.09 -74.28 -4.84
N LEU A 54 1.09 -75.11 -4.50
CA LEU A 54 0.97 -76.57 -4.55
C LEU A 54 0.21 -77.00 -3.29
N GLN A 55 -0.92 -77.68 -3.46
CA GLN A 55 -1.70 -78.25 -2.35
C GLN A 55 -1.03 -79.54 -1.84
N ASP A 56 -1.23 -79.83 -0.56
CA ASP A 56 -0.83 -81.09 0.08
C ASP A 56 -1.34 -82.30 -0.73
N GLY A 57 -0.42 -83.02 -1.37
CA GLY A 57 -0.71 -84.21 -2.16
C GLY A 57 -0.01 -84.27 -3.53
N ASP A 58 0.56 -83.17 -4.03
CA ASP A 58 1.30 -83.19 -5.28
C ASP A 58 2.72 -83.77 -5.10
N VAL A 59 3.02 -84.81 -5.89
CA VAL A 59 4.33 -85.43 -5.97
C VAL A 59 5.36 -84.37 -6.36
N LEU A 60 6.34 -84.15 -5.49
CA LEU A 60 7.47 -83.25 -5.69
C LEU A 60 8.13 -83.45 -7.05
N GLN A 61 7.77 -82.62 -8.04
CA GLN A 61 8.68 -82.32 -9.14
C GLN A 61 9.70 -81.32 -8.61
N VAL A 62 10.86 -81.84 -8.26
CA VAL A 62 12.02 -81.08 -7.80
C VAL A 62 12.37 -80.01 -8.86
N PRO A 63 12.64 -78.75 -8.48
CA PRO A 63 13.02 -77.70 -9.42
C PRO A 63 14.36 -78.04 -10.10
N GLU A 64 14.39 -77.97 -11.43
CA GLU A 64 15.61 -78.11 -12.22
C GLU A 64 16.63 -77.02 -11.83
N PRO A 65 17.84 -77.41 -11.39
CA PRO A 65 19.00 -77.10 -12.23
C PRO A 65 19.90 -78.32 -12.49
N SER A 66 19.45 -79.53 -12.18
CA SER A 66 20.20 -80.77 -12.42
C SER A 66 19.96 -81.41 -13.80
N TYR A 67 19.08 -80.84 -14.64
CA TYR A 67 18.72 -81.42 -15.94
C TYR A 67 19.81 -81.42 -17.03
N PRO A 68 20.81 -80.53 -17.07
CA PRO A 68 21.88 -80.69 -18.06
C PRO A 68 22.76 -81.91 -17.76
N LEU A 69 22.98 -82.22 -16.48
CA LEU A 69 23.79 -83.35 -16.04
C LEU A 69 23.00 -84.66 -16.09
N LEU A 70 21.75 -84.66 -15.60
CA LEU A 70 20.87 -85.83 -15.65
C LEU A 70 20.34 -86.11 -17.05
N SER A 71 20.12 -85.12 -17.93
CA SER A 71 19.75 -85.38 -19.32
C SER A 71 20.95 -85.79 -20.18
N HIS A 72 22.17 -85.35 -19.89
CA HIS A 72 23.37 -85.92 -20.52
C HIS A 72 23.64 -87.35 -20.02
N LEU A 73 23.47 -87.63 -18.73
CA LEU A 73 23.58 -88.99 -18.19
C LEU A 73 22.46 -89.88 -18.75
N SER A 74 21.21 -89.40 -18.79
CA SER A 74 20.06 -90.12 -19.35
C SER A 74 20.19 -90.33 -20.85
N LYS A 75 20.70 -89.36 -21.63
CA LYS A 75 20.99 -89.57 -23.05
C LYS A 75 22.15 -90.54 -23.27
N ALA A 76 23.18 -90.54 -22.42
CA ALA A 76 24.28 -91.49 -22.48
C ALA A 76 23.87 -92.92 -22.01
N VAL A 77 22.97 -93.03 -21.04
CA VAL A 77 22.41 -94.28 -20.51
C VAL A 77 21.28 -94.83 -21.38
N ASN A 78 20.59 -93.98 -22.14
CA ASN A 78 19.62 -94.42 -23.13
C ASN A 78 20.28 -94.80 -24.47
N SER A 79 21.46 -94.25 -24.80
CA SER A 79 22.23 -94.67 -25.98
C SER A 79 23.07 -95.94 -25.73
N MET A 80 23.56 -96.14 -24.50
CA MET A 80 24.11 -97.41 -24.02
C MET A 80 23.04 -98.10 -23.17
N GLY A 81 22.16 -98.90 -23.77
CA GLY A 81 21.00 -99.46 -23.07
C GLY A 81 21.35 -100.06 -21.70
N LEU A 82 20.44 -99.97 -20.72
CA LEU A 82 20.60 -100.38 -19.30
C LEU A 82 21.40 -101.68 -19.05
N LYS A 83 21.32 -102.67 -19.96
CA LYS A 83 22.15 -103.89 -19.93
C LYS A 83 23.65 -103.64 -20.15
N GLN A 84 24.04 -102.74 -21.04
CA GLN A 84 25.44 -102.34 -21.27
C GLN A 84 25.99 -101.52 -20.11
N VAL A 85 25.17 -100.65 -19.50
CA VAL A 85 25.58 -99.92 -18.29
C VAL A 85 25.77 -100.87 -17.11
N LEU A 86 24.85 -101.82 -16.90
CA LEU A 86 25.01 -102.88 -15.89
C LEU A 86 26.18 -103.83 -16.19
N PHE A 87 26.46 -104.11 -17.47
CA PHE A 87 27.61 -104.93 -17.91
C PHE A 87 28.94 -104.22 -17.68
N ILE A 88 29.06 -102.94 -18.04
CA ILE A 88 30.25 -102.11 -17.78
C ILE A 88 30.45 -101.92 -16.26
N CYS A 89 29.38 -101.72 -15.48
CA CYS A 89 29.47 -101.68 -14.01
C CYS A 89 29.85 -103.03 -13.40
N GLY A 90 29.46 -104.15 -14.02
CA GLY A 90 29.90 -105.50 -13.63
C GLY A 90 31.37 -105.78 -13.97
N GLU A 91 31.84 -105.36 -15.14
CA GLU A 91 33.24 -105.47 -15.56
C GLU A 91 34.16 -104.50 -14.79
N LEU A 92 33.67 -103.31 -14.43
CA LEU A 92 34.38 -102.36 -13.57
C LEU A 92 34.72 -103.00 -12.21
N ASN A 93 33.83 -103.80 -11.62
CA ASN A 93 34.08 -104.49 -10.34
C ASN A 93 35.15 -105.60 -10.41
N HIS A 94 35.58 -105.99 -11.62
CA HIS A 94 36.66 -106.96 -11.85
C HIS A 94 37.99 -106.31 -12.23
N LEU A 95 38.01 -105.00 -12.45
CA LEU A 95 39.24 -104.22 -12.60
C LEU A 95 39.89 -104.00 -11.22
N ASP A 96 41.22 -104.00 -11.19
CA ASP A 96 41.94 -103.61 -9.98
C ASP A 96 41.67 -102.12 -9.64
N GLU A 97 41.89 -101.75 -8.37
CA GLU A 97 41.64 -100.38 -7.90
C GLU A 97 42.40 -99.33 -8.72
N GLU A 98 43.53 -99.71 -9.32
CA GLU A 98 44.38 -98.82 -10.11
C GLU A 98 43.76 -98.50 -11.48
N ALA A 99 43.21 -99.50 -12.17
CA ALA A 99 42.47 -99.30 -13.42
C ALA A 99 41.15 -98.54 -13.19
N GLN A 100 40.44 -98.80 -12.08
CA GLN A 100 39.24 -98.02 -11.73
C GLN A 100 39.56 -96.55 -11.45
N ARG A 101 40.64 -96.27 -10.72
CA ARG A 101 41.12 -94.89 -10.49
C ARG A 101 41.52 -94.21 -11.78
N THR A 102 42.22 -94.92 -12.67
CA THR A 102 42.66 -94.36 -13.96
C THR A 102 41.48 -93.93 -14.84
N ILE A 103 40.35 -94.64 -14.78
CA ILE A 103 39.13 -94.31 -15.53
C ILE A 103 38.31 -93.20 -14.83
N ALA A 104 38.24 -93.19 -13.50
CA ALA A 104 37.44 -92.22 -12.74
C ALA A 104 38.11 -90.84 -12.57
N GLU A 105 39.44 -90.79 -12.50
CA GLU A 105 40.18 -89.55 -12.19
C GLU A 105 39.94 -88.43 -13.22
N PRO A 106 39.89 -88.66 -14.54
CA PRO A 106 39.57 -87.60 -15.51
C PRO A 106 38.15 -87.04 -15.34
N PHE A 107 37.18 -87.87 -14.96
CA PHE A 107 35.81 -87.42 -14.68
C PHE A 107 35.76 -86.59 -13.41
N LEU A 108 36.41 -87.05 -12.33
CA LEU A 108 36.52 -86.31 -11.07
C LEU A 108 37.28 -84.99 -11.24
N ALA A 109 38.35 -84.96 -12.03
CA ALA A 109 39.10 -83.75 -12.35
C ALA A 109 38.22 -82.71 -13.07
N LYS A 110 37.44 -83.13 -14.07
CA LYS A 110 36.50 -82.25 -14.79
C LYS A 110 35.38 -81.72 -13.89
N GLN A 111 34.89 -82.53 -12.95
CA GLN A 111 33.91 -82.07 -11.97
C GLN A 111 34.52 -81.10 -10.96
N ARG A 112 35.75 -81.34 -10.48
CA ARG A 112 36.48 -80.41 -9.61
C ARG A 112 36.70 -79.07 -10.30
N GLU A 113 37.12 -79.07 -11.56
CA GLU A 113 37.28 -77.86 -12.36
C GLU A 113 35.97 -77.06 -12.46
N LYS A 114 34.85 -77.75 -12.76
CA LYS A 114 33.53 -77.12 -12.84
C LYS A 114 33.06 -76.56 -11.49
N ILE A 115 33.33 -77.26 -10.39
CA ILE A 115 33.03 -76.77 -9.04
C ILE A 115 33.85 -75.50 -8.74
N CYS A 116 35.14 -75.49 -9.08
CA CYS A 116 35.98 -74.31 -8.91
C CYS A 116 35.49 -73.11 -9.74
N GLN A 117 35.08 -73.33 -11.00
CA GLN A 117 34.50 -72.29 -11.86
C GLN A 117 33.21 -71.72 -11.27
N LEU A 118 32.28 -72.59 -10.86
CA LEU A 118 31.01 -72.16 -10.25
C LEU A 118 31.23 -71.41 -8.93
N GLN A 119 32.21 -71.81 -8.12
CA GLN A 119 32.56 -71.08 -6.90
C GLN A 119 33.07 -69.66 -7.21
N GLN A 120 33.88 -69.50 -8.26
CA GLN A 120 34.34 -68.19 -8.70
C GLN A 120 33.19 -67.33 -9.22
N GLU A 121 32.28 -67.89 -10.02
CA GLU A 121 31.09 -67.19 -10.51
C GLU A 121 30.18 -66.76 -9.35
N CYS A 122 29.94 -67.64 -8.37
CA CYS A 122 29.16 -67.30 -7.16
C CYS A 122 29.80 -66.14 -6.38
N GLN A 123 31.14 -66.12 -6.25
CA GLN A 123 31.83 -65.04 -5.58
C GLN A 123 31.68 -63.72 -6.34
N GLN A 124 31.86 -63.74 -7.67
CA GLN A 124 31.68 -62.55 -8.52
C GLN A 124 30.25 -62.01 -8.45
N LEU A 125 29.24 -62.89 -8.45
CA LEU A 125 27.85 -62.50 -8.29
C LEU A 125 27.56 -61.92 -6.89
N GLN A 126 28.21 -62.44 -5.86
CA GLN A 126 28.09 -61.92 -4.50
C GLN A 126 28.71 -60.52 -4.38
N ASP A 127 29.86 -60.30 -4.99
CA ASP A 127 30.52 -58.99 -5.02
C ASP A 127 29.67 -57.97 -5.79
N ALA A 128 29.16 -58.35 -6.97
CA ALA A 128 28.25 -57.52 -7.76
C ALA A 128 26.97 -57.18 -6.99
N LYS A 129 26.39 -58.14 -6.26
CA LYS A 129 25.22 -57.90 -5.41
C LYS A 129 25.51 -56.83 -4.36
N GLN A 130 26.66 -56.89 -3.68
CA GLN A 130 27.03 -55.88 -2.68
C GLN A 130 27.23 -54.49 -3.29
N GLU A 131 27.80 -54.42 -4.50
CA GLU A 131 27.92 -53.15 -5.23
C GLU A 131 26.56 -52.56 -5.59
N PHE A 132 25.62 -53.39 -6.07
CA PHE A 132 24.25 -52.95 -6.34
C PHE A 132 23.51 -52.52 -5.07
N GLU A 133 23.71 -53.19 -3.93
CA GLU A 133 23.14 -52.76 -2.66
C GLU A 133 23.68 -51.39 -2.22
N LYS A 134 24.98 -51.15 -2.36
CA LYS A 134 25.58 -49.83 -2.08
C LYS A 134 25.03 -48.75 -3.01
N ALA A 135 24.94 -49.02 -4.30
CA ALA A 135 24.38 -48.09 -5.28
C ALA A 135 22.89 -47.81 -5.01
N GLY A 136 22.13 -48.84 -4.62
CA GLY A 136 20.73 -48.72 -4.25
C GLY A 136 20.52 -47.84 -3.02
N ASN A 137 21.34 -48.01 -1.99
CA ASN A 137 21.31 -47.17 -0.79
C ASN A 137 21.66 -45.71 -1.12
N GLN A 138 22.70 -45.47 -1.93
CA GLN A 138 23.06 -44.12 -2.35
C GLN A 138 21.93 -43.46 -3.15
N LEU A 139 21.27 -44.21 -4.04
CA LEU A 139 20.14 -43.69 -4.81
C LEU A 139 18.93 -43.36 -3.92
N ALA A 140 18.72 -44.13 -2.85
CA ALA A 140 17.68 -43.84 -1.87
C ALA A 140 17.99 -42.53 -1.12
N ASP A 141 19.24 -42.34 -0.69
CA ASP A 141 19.69 -41.10 -0.02
C ASP A 141 19.54 -39.88 -0.95
N ASP A 142 19.98 -40.00 -2.21
CA ASP A 142 19.86 -38.94 -3.22
C ASP A 142 18.40 -38.57 -3.48
N LYS A 143 17.51 -39.57 -3.53
CA LYS A 143 16.07 -39.37 -3.68
C LYS A 143 15.48 -38.59 -2.50
N GLU A 144 15.85 -38.92 -1.27
CA GLU A 144 15.40 -38.19 -0.08
C GLU A 144 15.90 -36.74 -0.08
N GLN A 145 17.17 -36.52 -0.44
CA GLN A 145 17.74 -35.18 -0.55
C GLN A 145 17.02 -34.33 -1.60
N LEU A 146 16.78 -34.88 -2.79
CA LEU A 146 16.05 -34.19 -3.85
C LEU A 146 14.61 -33.89 -3.43
N GLN A 147 13.95 -34.81 -2.74
CA GLN A 147 12.59 -34.60 -2.25
C GLN A 147 12.52 -33.46 -1.22
N ALA A 148 13.50 -33.37 -0.32
CA ALA A 148 13.62 -32.27 0.62
C ALA A 148 13.87 -30.93 -0.09
N GLU A 149 14.71 -30.91 -1.14
CA GLU A 149 14.97 -29.71 -1.93
C GLU A 149 13.74 -29.24 -2.71
N VAL A 150 12.98 -30.17 -3.31
CA VAL A 150 11.70 -29.86 -3.98
C VAL A 150 10.70 -29.23 -3.01
N GLN A 151 10.57 -29.79 -1.79
CA GLN A 151 9.70 -29.21 -0.76
C GLN A 151 10.16 -27.80 -0.35
N ARG A 152 11.46 -27.60 -0.16
CA ARG A 152 12.03 -26.28 0.15
C ARG A 152 11.72 -25.27 -0.96
N LEU A 153 11.92 -25.64 -2.22
CA LEU A 153 11.64 -24.79 -3.37
C LEU A 153 10.15 -24.47 -3.50
N ALA A 154 9.26 -25.42 -3.24
CA ALA A 154 7.81 -25.18 -3.25
C ALA A 154 7.37 -24.15 -2.20
N VAL A 155 7.96 -24.21 -0.99
CA VAL A 155 7.73 -23.20 0.06
C VAL A 155 8.24 -21.84 -0.38
N GLN A 156 9.44 -21.78 -0.98
CA GLN A 156 10.02 -20.54 -1.48
C GLN A 156 9.19 -19.93 -2.62
N ASP A 157 8.70 -20.73 -3.56
CA ASP A 157 7.83 -20.28 -4.65
C ASP A 157 6.51 -19.70 -4.13
N THR A 158 5.91 -20.34 -3.13
CA THR A 158 4.72 -19.83 -2.45
C THR A 158 4.98 -18.48 -1.78
N ALA A 159 6.13 -18.33 -1.11
CA ALA A 159 6.52 -17.06 -0.48
C ALA A 159 6.75 -15.96 -1.52
N ASN A 160 7.46 -16.28 -2.61
CA ASN A 160 7.72 -15.35 -3.72
C ASN A 160 6.42 -14.90 -4.39
N SER A 161 5.49 -15.82 -4.62
CA SER A 161 4.17 -15.53 -5.19
C SER A 161 3.38 -14.53 -4.32
N ARG A 162 3.45 -14.64 -2.99
CA ARG A 162 2.82 -13.66 -2.08
C ARG A 162 3.48 -12.28 -2.17
N VAL A 163 4.80 -12.23 -2.23
CA VAL A 163 5.54 -10.96 -2.39
C VAL A 163 5.20 -10.30 -3.73
N LEU A 164 5.12 -11.09 -4.81
CA LEU A 164 4.75 -10.62 -6.15
C LEU A 164 3.32 -10.05 -6.16
N ALA A 165 2.37 -10.74 -5.54
CA ALA A 165 0.99 -10.24 -5.44
C ALA A 165 0.92 -8.90 -4.68
N LYS A 166 1.65 -8.77 -3.56
CA LYS A 166 1.72 -7.52 -2.79
C LYS A 166 2.33 -6.37 -3.60
N THR A 167 3.43 -6.63 -4.30
CA THR A 167 4.09 -5.61 -5.14
C THR A 167 3.24 -5.20 -6.35
N GLN A 168 2.51 -6.13 -6.97
CA GLN A 168 1.55 -5.80 -8.02
C GLN A 168 0.41 -4.91 -7.52
N GLN A 169 -0.09 -5.15 -6.30
CA GLN A 169 -1.10 -4.30 -5.69
C GLN A 169 -0.56 -2.88 -5.42
N GLN A 170 0.63 -2.77 -4.85
CA GLN A 170 1.29 -1.47 -4.62
C GLN A 170 1.54 -0.72 -5.93
N LEU A 171 1.91 -1.41 -7.02
CA LEU A 171 2.09 -0.81 -8.33
C LEU A 171 0.77 -0.22 -8.87
N LYS A 172 -0.35 -0.93 -8.71
CA LYS A 172 -1.68 -0.44 -9.11
C LYS A 172 -2.07 0.81 -8.33
N GLU A 173 -1.84 0.82 -7.02
CA GLU A 173 -2.10 1.99 -6.15
C GLU A 173 -1.23 3.19 -6.54
N ALA A 174 0.06 2.98 -6.76
CA ALA A 174 0.98 4.03 -7.20
C ALA A 174 0.57 4.60 -8.57
N GLN A 175 0.16 3.74 -9.52
CA GLN A 175 -0.34 4.19 -10.82
C GLN A 175 -1.64 4.99 -10.70
N ALA A 176 -2.55 4.61 -9.81
CA ALA A 176 -3.76 5.37 -9.53
C ALA A 176 -3.43 6.75 -8.96
N GLU A 177 -2.48 6.84 -8.03
CA GLU A 177 -2.04 8.13 -7.47
C GLU A 177 -1.34 8.99 -8.53
N VAL A 178 -0.48 8.42 -9.37
CA VAL A 178 0.12 9.16 -10.50
C VAL A 178 -0.95 9.70 -11.44
N LYS A 179 -2.00 8.94 -11.74
CA LYS A 179 -3.15 9.43 -12.53
C LYS A 179 -3.87 10.58 -11.82
N ARG A 180 -4.11 10.47 -10.50
CA ARG A 180 -4.73 11.51 -9.68
C ARG A 180 -3.90 12.80 -9.68
N LEU A 181 -2.59 12.68 -9.48
CA LEU A 181 -1.67 13.82 -9.49
C LEU A 181 -1.58 14.48 -10.87
N LYS A 182 -1.59 13.70 -11.95
CA LYS A 182 -1.66 14.25 -13.31
C LYS A 182 -2.99 14.97 -13.57
N ALA A 183 -4.10 14.45 -13.05
CA ALA A 183 -5.41 15.10 -13.17
C ALA A 183 -5.48 16.46 -12.46
N LEU A 184 -4.63 16.70 -11.45
CA LEU A 184 -4.51 18.02 -10.82
C LEU A 184 -3.82 19.07 -11.71
N ASP A 185 -3.32 18.67 -12.89
CA ASP A 185 -2.68 19.56 -13.87
C ASP A 185 -1.60 20.45 -13.21
N PRO A 186 -0.49 19.84 -12.76
CA PRO A 186 0.55 20.54 -12.01
C PRO A 186 1.14 21.73 -12.79
N ASP A 187 1.15 21.67 -14.13
CA ASP A 187 1.59 22.76 -14.99
C ASP A 187 0.64 23.95 -14.96
N ARG A 188 -0.68 23.71 -15.01
CA ARG A 188 -1.67 24.77 -14.83
C ARG A 188 -1.61 25.38 -13.43
N LEU A 189 -1.47 24.56 -12.38
CA LEU A 189 -1.32 25.04 -11.01
C LEU A 189 -0.06 25.88 -10.85
N SER A 190 1.08 25.44 -11.38
CA SER A 190 2.35 26.19 -11.39
C SER A 190 2.20 27.55 -12.08
N LYS A 191 1.53 27.59 -13.24
CA LYS A 191 1.22 28.84 -13.96
C LYS A 191 0.30 29.75 -13.14
N GLN A 192 -0.71 29.20 -12.45
CA GLN A 192 -1.58 29.98 -11.57
C GLN A 192 -0.83 30.58 -10.37
N VAL A 193 0.03 29.79 -9.72
CA VAL A 193 0.86 30.27 -8.60
C VAL A 193 1.76 31.42 -9.05
N LYS A 194 2.45 31.30 -10.19
CA LYS A 194 3.27 32.39 -10.74
C LYS A 194 2.45 33.66 -11.03
N ARG A 195 1.25 33.52 -11.59
CA ARG A 195 0.34 34.66 -11.83
C ARG A 195 -0.10 35.31 -10.51
N LEU A 196 -0.44 34.52 -9.50
CA LEU A 196 -0.84 35.03 -8.19
C LEU A 196 0.33 35.72 -7.47
N GLN A 197 1.54 35.18 -7.57
CA GLN A 197 2.74 35.83 -7.04
C GLN A 197 2.96 37.20 -7.68
N LYS A 198 2.83 37.31 -9.02
CA LYS A 198 2.92 38.60 -9.73
C LYS A 198 1.85 39.59 -9.28
N LYS A 199 0.59 39.16 -9.18
CA LYS A 199 -0.51 40.01 -8.67
C LYS A 199 -0.27 40.45 -7.22
N ARG A 200 0.26 39.57 -6.37
CA ARG A 200 0.61 39.89 -4.99
C ARG A 200 1.70 40.96 -4.93
N THR A 201 2.75 40.84 -5.72
CA THR A 201 3.82 41.87 -5.76
C THR A 201 3.27 43.22 -6.22
N GLU A 202 2.46 43.25 -7.28
CA GLU A 202 1.81 44.48 -7.77
C GLU A 202 0.90 45.11 -6.70
N ALA A 203 0.12 44.30 -5.98
CA ALA A 203 -0.75 44.77 -4.91
C ALA A 203 0.05 45.33 -3.72
N VAL A 204 1.17 44.69 -3.35
CA VAL A 204 2.07 45.18 -2.29
C VAL A 204 2.70 46.52 -2.68
N GLU A 205 3.16 46.66 -3.93
CA GLU A 205 3.70 47.92 -4.43
C GLU A 205 2.63 49.02 -4.47
N GLY A 206 1.42 48.70 -4.94
CA GLY A 206 0.28 49.61 -4.92
C GLY A 206 -0.08 50.07 -3.51
N ALA A 207 -0.13 49.14 -2.55
CA ALA A 207 -0.37 49.47 -1.14
C ALA A 207 0.73 50.37 -0.56
N LYS A 208 2.00 50.15 -0.93
CA LYS A 208 3.12 51.02 -0.51
C LYS A 208 2.95 52.44 -1.06
N LYS A 209 2.61 52.59 -2.34
CA LYS A 209 2.34 53.90 -2.97
C LYS A 209 1.15 54.63 -2.31
N MET A 210 0.10 53.90 -1.99
CA MET A 210 -1.06 54.46 -1.28
C MET A 210 -0.70 54.93 0.13
N ARG A 211 0.10 54.15 0.87
CA ARG A 211 0.59 54.56 2.20
C ARG A 211 1.42 55.83 2.13
N THR A 212 2.33 55.95 1.15
CA THR A 212 3.14 57.17 0.98
C THR A 212 2.27 58.38 0.64
N ARG A 213 1.29 58.23 -0.26
CA ARG A 213 0.36 59.31 -0.61
C ARG A 213 -0.49 59.72 0.60
N ASN A 214 -0.99 58.76 1.36
CA ASN A 214 -1.80 59.04 2.54
C ASN A 214 -0.97 59.78 3.62
N HIS A 215 0.30 59.41 3.80
CA HIS A 215 1.20 60.12 4.71
C HIS A 215 1.44 61.58 4.27
N GLN A 216 1.60 61.82 2.97
CA GLN A 216 1.73 63.17 2.42
C GLN A 216 0.46 64.00 2.64
N LEU A 217 -0.72 63.44 2.35
CA LEU A 217 -2.01 64.10 2.60
C LEU A 217 -2.21 64.41 4.08
N ALA A 218 -1.89 63.48 4.97
CA ALA A 218 -1.96 63.71 6.41
C ALA A 218 -1.03 64.85 6.86
N LYS A 219 0.16 64.98 6.26
CA LYS A 219 1.06 66.10 6.52
C LYS A 219 0.47 67.43 6.01
N GLN A 220 -0.11 67.44 4.82
CA GLN A 220 -0.77 68.62 4.25
C GLN A 220 -1.96 69.05 5.10
N ASN A 221 -2.81 68.12 5.55
CA ASN A 221 -3.92 68.42 6.45
C ASN A 221 -3.44 69.07 7.74
N ARG A 222 -2.40 68.52 8.39
CA ARG A 222 -1.82 69.15 9.60
C ARG A 222 -1.29 70.56 9.36
N GLN A 223 -0.74 70.83 8.17
CA GLN A 223 -0.28 72.18 7.81
C GLN A 223 -1.45 73.13 7.60
N LEU A 224 -2.53 72.66 6.97
CA LEU A 224 -3.76 73.43 6.79
C LEU A 224 -4.44 73.70 8.13
N ASP A 225 -4.54 72.71 9.02
CA ASP A 225 -5.09 72.87 10.36
C ASP A 225 -4.30 73.93 11.15
N ALA A 226 -2.97 73.85 11.15
CA ALA A 226 -2.14 74.86 11.80
C ALA A 226 -2.27 76.27 11.18
N ALA A 227 -2.44 76.36 9.85
CA ALA A 227 -2.69 77.63 9.18
C ALA A 227 -4.07 78.19 9.51
N LEU A 228 -5.08 77.34 9.64
CA LEU A 228 -6.43 77.70 10.06
C LEU A 228 -6.43 78.20 11.52
N ASP A 229 -5.80 77.46 12.43
CA ASP A 229 -5.64 77.89 13.83
C ASP A 229 -4.93 79.23 13.93
N LYS A 230 -3.89 79.44 13.12
CA LYS A 230 -3.17 80.73 13.05
C LYS A 230 -4.07 81.84 12.51
N ALA A 231 -4.83 81.58 11.44
CA ALA A 231 -5.76 82.57 10.88
C ALA A 231 -6.87 82.93 11.87
N ILE A 232 -7.40 81.96 12.61
CA ILE A 232 -8.37 82.17 13.70
C ILE A 232 -7.73 83.01 14.81
N ALA A 233 -6.52 82.66 15.24
CA ALA A 233 -5.80 83.41 16.26
C ALA A 233 -5.51 84.86 15.81
N GLU A 234 -5.07 85.07 14.56
CA GLU A 234 -4.85 86.40 13.99
C GLU A 234 -6.15 87.21 13.91
N ALA A 235 -7.25 86.61 13.44
CA ALA A 235 -8.56 87.26 13.43
C ALA A 235 -9.01 87.66 14.84
N ASN A 236 -8.76 86.81 15.83
CA ASN A 236 -9.11 87.07 17.22
C ASN A 236 -8.09 87.96 17.97
N SER A 237 -6.88 88.18 17.42
CA SER A 237 -5.77 88.86 18.13
C SER A 237 -5.92 90.37 18.29
N GLY A 238 -6.97 90.96 17.72
CA GLY A 238 -7.29 92.39 17.86
C GLY A 238 -8.66 92.69 18.47
N GLU A 239 -9.50 91.66 18.67
CA GLU A 239 -10.85 91.81 19.21
C GLU A 239 -10.89 91.27 20.64
N GLU A 240 -10.54 92.12 21.61
CA GLU A 240 -10.96 91.89 22.98
C GLU A 240 -12.49 92.04 22.99
N MET A 241 -13.21 90.91 22.95
CA MET A 241 -14.67 90.92 23.07
C MET A 241 -15.01 91.55 24.42
N LYS A 242 -15.47 92.80 24.39
CA LYS A 242 -16.00 93.49 25.55
C LYS A 242 -17.48 93.15 25.64
N PRO A 243 -17.99 92.84 26.84
CA PRO A 243 -19.42 92.66 27.02
C PRO A 243 -20.12 93.96 26.64
N ALA A 244 -21.16 93.85 25.82
CA ALA A 244 -22.01 94.97 25.48
C ALA A 244 -22.76 95.47 26.72
N HIS A 245 -23.03 94.58 27.68
CA HIS A 245 -23.62 94.92 28.96
C HIS A 245 -23.16 93.95 30.05
N VAL A 246 -23.01 94.44 31.28
CA VAL A 246 -22.68 93.62 32.45
C VAL A 246 -23.81 93.77 33.47
N PHE A 247 -24.45 92.66 33.79
CA PHE A 247 -25.47 92.58 34.83
C PHE A 247 -24.79 92.12 36.11
N ASP A 248 -24.61 93.02 37.06
CA ASP A 248 -24.09 92.69 38.39
C ASP A 248 -25.24 92.81 39.40
N SER A 249 -25.67 91.67 39.94
CA SER A 249 -26.75 91.61 40.92
C SER A 249 -26.42 90.64 42.04
N PRO A 250 -26.53 91.06 43.32
CA PRO A 250 -26.23 90.20 44.46
C PRO A 250 -27.15 88.97 44.59
N ARG A 251 -28.23 88.89 43.81
CA ARG A 251 -29.17 87.75 43.81
C ARG A 251 -28.91 86.71 42.71
N VAL A 252 -28.26 87.09 41.61
CA VAL A 252 -28.07 86.22 40.43
C VAL A 252 -26.62 86.13 39.95
N GLY A 253 -25.70 86.85 40.61
CA GLY A 253 -24.27 86.87 40.27
C GLY A 253 -23.96 87.83 39.11
N ARG A 254 -22.68 87.86 38.70
CA ARG A 254 -22.23 88.66 37.56
C ARG A 254 -22.46 87.92 36.23
N TRP A 255 -23.25 88.52 35.36
CA TRP A 255 -23.51 88.04 34.01
C TRP A 255 -23.07 89.04 32.96
N GLU A 256 -22.43 88.55 31.92
CA GLU A 256 -21.87 89.36 30.84
C GLU A 256 -22.61 89.04 29.54
N LEU A 257 -23.17 90.08 28.93
CA LEU A 257 -23.88 90.00 27.66
C LEU A 257 -22.95 90.36 26.52
N PHE A 258 -22.73 89.41 25.62
CA PHE A 258 -22.01 89.64 24.36
C PHE A 258 -23.00 89.60 23.20
N THR A 259 -22.89 90.59 22.32
CA THR A 259 -23.82 90.79 21.19
C THR A 259 -23.10 90.51 19.89
N CYS A 260 -23.71 89.74 18.99
CA CYS A 260 -23.30 89.73 17.59
C CYS A 260 -24.22 90.70 16.83
N ALA A 261 -23.64 91.67 16.12
CA ALA A 261 -24.32 92.90 15.69
C ALA A 261 -25.44 92.75 14.65
N LYS A 262 -25.93 91.55 14.31
CA LYS A 262 -26.89 91.39 13.19
C LYS A 262 -28.09 90.45 13.34
N ASP A 263 -28.17 89.55 14.32
CA ASP A 263 -29.16 88.45 14.21
C ASP A 263 -30.04 88.18 15.45
N GLY A 264 -30.10 89.10 16.42
CA GLY A 264 -30.91 88.90 17.64
C GLY A 264 -30.42 87.77 18.55
N TRP A 265 -29.20 87.27 18.29
CA TRP A 265 -28.50 86.27 19.10
C TRP A 265 -27.56 86.95 20.08
N TYR A 266 -27.65 86.48 21.32
CA TYR A 266 -26.90 86.98 22.46
C TYR A 266 -26.17 85.82 23.13
N GLN A 267 -24.92 86.04 23.50
CA GLN A 267 -24.21 85.12 24.38
C GLN A 267 -24.22 85.70 25.79
N MET A 268 -24.85 84.99 26.71
CA MET A 268 -24.83 85.28 28.14
C MET A 268 -23.74 84.44 28.79
N LEU A 269 -22.77 85.08 29.43
CA LEU A 269 -21.74 84.42 30.21
C LEU A 269 -22.02 84.63 31.70
N ASP A 270 -22.23 83.53 32.41
CA ASP A 270 -22.21 83.47 33.87
C ASP A 270 -20.74 83.51 34.31
N ALA A 271 -20.23 84.69 34.68
CA ALA A 271 -18.81 84.90 34.93
C ALA A 271 -18.30 84.14 36.16
N GLU A 272 -19.19 83.85 37.11
CA GLU A 272 -18.85 83.12 38.34
C GLU A 272 -18.76 81.61 38.12
N ASN A 273 -19.58 81.07 37.21
CA ASN A 273 -19.62 79.62 36.93
C ASN A 273 -18.91 79.24 35.63
N GLU A 274 -18.36 80.20 34.88
CA GLU A 274 -17.73 80.04 33.57
C GLU A 274 -18.63 79.32 32.54
N VAL A 275 -19.95 79.48 32.69
CA VAL A 275 -20.93 78.86 31.78
C VAL A 275 -21.44 79.91 30.81
N SER A 276 -21.28 79.65 29.52
CA SER A 276 -21.88 80.48 28.47
C SER A 276 -23.13 79.84 27.90
N GLN A 277 -24.16 80.65 27.67
CA GLN A 277 -25.43 80.24 27.11
C GLN A 277 -25.84 81.19 26.00
N THR A 278 -26.23 80.62 24.87
CA THR A 278 -26.77 81.41 23.76
C THR A 278 -28.27 81.60 23.97
N VAL A 279 -28.75 82.84 23.92
CA VAL A 279 -30.16 83.21 23.99
C VAL A 279 -30.52 84.02 22.75
N ARG A 280 -31.78 83.91 22.30
CA ARG A 280 -32.25 84.60 21.11
C ARG A 280 -33.51 85.40 21.44
N VAL A 281 -33.58 86.64 20.98
CA VAL A 281 -34.84 87.40 21.00
C VAL A 281 -35.54 87.19 19.67
N GLU A 282 -36.79 86.72 19.70
CA GLU A 282 -37.62 86.50 18.51
C GLU A 282 -39.06 86.86 18.86
N GLY A 283 -39.69 87.75 18.08
CA GLY A 283 -41.09 88.15 18.31
C GLY A 283 -41.36 88.85 19.65
N GLY A 284 -40.35 89.47 20.26
CA GLY A 284 -40.46 90.14 21.56
C GLY A 284 -40.34 89.20 22.78
N GLU A 285 -40.07 87.92 22.56
CA GLU A 285 -39.81 86.95 23.64
C GLU A 285 -38.35 86.47 23.62
N LEU A 286 -37.82 86.17 24.80
CA LEU A 286 -36.49 85.60 24.95
C LEU A 286 -36.56 84.07 24.88
N ILE A 287 -36.07 83.50 23.79
CA ILE A 287 -35.91 82.08 23.61
C ILE A 287 -34.63 81.64 24.31
N THR A 288 -34.79 80.86 25.38
CA THR A 288 -33.68 80.27 26.14
C THR A 288 -33.58 78.76 25.89
N PRO A 289 -32.36 78.19 25.79
CA PRO A 289 -32.15 76.75 25.71
C PRO A 289 -32.79 76.02 26.89
N LYS A 290 -33.52 74.93 26.63
CA LYS A 290 -34.27 74.15 27.64
C LYS A 290 -33.43 73.58 28.79
N MET A 291 -32.10 73.52 28.65
CA MET A 291 -31.23 72.87 29.64
C MET A 291 -30.96 73.72 30.90
N ARG A 292 -31.00 75.05 30.82
CA ARG A 292 -30.89 75.95 31.98
C ARG A 292 -31.71 77.22 31.71
N PRO A 293 -32.82 77.47 32.40
CA PRO A 293 -33.58 78.70 32.21
C PRO A 293 -32.78 79.89 32.75
N LEU A 294 -32.69 80.95 31.96
CA LEU A 294 -32.07 82.20 32.40
C LEU A 294 -32.93 82.81 33.53
N PRO A 295 -32.33 83.33 34.63
CA PRO A 295 -33.08 84.02 35.67
C PRO A 295 -33.99 85.11 35.08
N LYS A 296 -35.25 85.17 35.55
CA LYS A 296 -36.28 86.08 34.99
C LYS A 296 -35.83 87.55 34.93
N LEU A 297 -35.09 88.00 35.94
CA LEU A 297 -34.52 89.35 36.01
C LEU A 297 -33.58 89.63 34.83
N LEU A 298 -32.73 88.66 34.47
CA LEU A 298 -31.81 88.79 33.34
C LEU A 298 -32.57 88.67 32.01
N ALA A 299 -33.58 87.81 31.94
CA ALA A 299 -34.39 87.67 30.73
C ALA A 299 -35.11 88.97 30.36
N THR A 300 -35.69 89.66 31.35
CA THR A 300 -36.30 90.99 31.15
C THR A 300 -35.25 92.02 30.74
N ALA A 301 -34.09 92.04 31.41
CA ALA A 301 -33.05 93.01 31.12
C ALA A 301 -32.42 92.83 29.71
N VAL A 302 -32.30 91.60 29.22
CA VAL A 302 -31.85 91.31 27.85
C VAL A 302 -32.89 91.78 26.82
N LEU A 303 -34.18 91.61 27.10
CA LEU A 303 -35.25 92.10 26.23
C LEU A 303 -35.29 93.64 26.19
N GLU A 304 -35.16 94.30 27.34
CA GLU A 304 -35.05 95.76 27.44
C GLU A 304 -33.83 96.27 26.67
N PHE A 305 -32.67 95.65 26.87
CA PHE A 305 -31.45 95.96 26.14
C PHE A 305 -31.64 95.82 24.62
N HIS A 306 -32.27 94.72 24.17
CA HIS A 306 -32.57 94.49 22.74
C HIS A 306 -33.50 95.58 22.18
N GLN A 307 -34.56 95.93 22.90
CA GLN A 307 -35.49 96.99 22.49
C GLN A 307 -34.80 98.36 22.39
N GLU A 308 -33.97 98.69 23.38
CA GLU A 308 -33.26 99.97 23.45
C GLU A 308 -32.23 100.15 22.33
N HIS A 309 -31.47 99.10 22.00
CA HIS A 309 -30.34 99.20 21.08
C HIS A 309 -30.66 98.78 19.65
N PHE A 310 -31.71 97.96 19.44
CA PHE A 310 -32.04 97.38 18.13
C PHE A 310 -33.51 97.62 17.70
N GLY A 311 -34.28 98.40 18.45
CA GLY A 311 -35.56 98.94 17.98
C GLY A 311 -36.74 97.96 17.96
N GLY A 312 -36.65 96.84 18.67
CA GLY A 312 -37.80 95.97 18.99
C GLY A 312 -38.34 95.12 17.84
N ALA A 313 -37.59 94.90 16.76
CA ALA A 313 -37.96 93.92 15.73
C ALA A 313 -36.74 93.21 15.12
N VAL A 314 -36.54 91.95 15.53
CA VAL A 314 -35.88 90.88 14.76
C VAL A 314 -36.80 89.66 14.76
#